data_AF-A0A1I7HL49-F1
#
_entry.id   AF-A0A1I7HL49-F1
#
_cell.length_a   1.000
_cell.length_b   1.000
_cell.length_c   1.000
_cell.angle_alpha   90.00
_cell.angle_beta   90.00
_cell.angle_gamma   90.00
#
_symmetry.space_group_name_H-M   'P 1'
#
loop_
_entity.id
_entity.type
_entity.pdbx_description
1 polymer ?
#
loop_
_entity_poly.entity_id
_entity_poly.type
_entity_poly.pdbx_seq_one_letter_code
_entity_poly.pdbx_strand_id
1 'polypeptide(L)'
;MKTVWITALKEDQPRVAAVTAVLKRYGLQCKGHFWSDQPDKLAWRVALEALVEAKADAWLVLVDGDEIKKPSVRYGLSLMAAALRSARGGNFPILTLWNSVPPADAALPPLLAQAELLLESGATWPAKIVAKANVPARAAPAEFRLDILGNERLGQWFEIGPVAGAWSGVVFGVTGADVQINFQAVGPKGALPDKTSLEFAQEGMQIKVGGRDFTAWAVRNEVGADASYFARVKGSPEAILFMPYAEESDAPADIVWLT
;
A
#
# COMPACT_ATOMS: atom_id res chain seq x y z
N MET A 1 -21.26 -8.69 14.67
CA MET A 1 -20.55 -7.56 15.33
C MET A 1 -19.44 -7.11 14.40
N LYS A 2 -19.26 -5.79 14.21
CA LYS A 2 -18.22 -5.25 13.33
C LYS A 2 -16.85 -5.32 13.99
N THR A 3 -15.81 -5.63 13.23
CA THR A 3 -14.43 -5.78 13.71
C THR A 3 -13.55 -4.64 13.21
N VAL A 4 -12.87 -3.95 14.12
CA VAL A 4 -11.83 -2.98 13.79
C VAL A 4 -10.47 -3.60 14.07
N TRP A 5 -9.59 -3.55 13.07
CA TRP A 5 -8.19 -3.93 13.22
C TRP A 5 -7.37 -2.71 13.64
N ILE A 6 -6.67 -2.80 14.76
CA ILE A 6 -5.86 -1.72 15.33
C ILE A 6 -4.39 -2.02 15.05
N THR A 7 -3.71 -1.11 14.36
CA THR A 7 -2.25 -1.07 14.27
C THR A 7 -1.76 0.08 15.12
N ALA A 8 -0.99 -0.19 16.18
CA ALA A 8 -0.38 0.87 16.98
C ALA A 8 1.08 1.07 16.56
N LEU A 9 1.45 2.28 16.10
CA LEU A 9 2.81 2.55 15.62
C LEU A 9 3.86 2.50 16.73
N LYS A 10 3.43 2.76 17.96
CA LYS A 10 4.26 2.68 19.17
C LYS A 10 3.70 1.64 20.12
N GLU A 11 4.58 0.92 20.80
CA GLU A 11 4.19 0.00 21.86
C GLU A 11 3.70 0.78 23.10
N ASP A 12 2.39 1.01 23.14
CA ASP A 12 1.68 1.72 24.21
C ASP A 12 0.42 0.92 24.60
N GLN A 13 0.62 -0.07 25.47
CA GLN A 13 -0.47 -0.92 25.96
C GLN A 13 -1.59 -0.12 26.65
N PRO A 14 -1.30 0.87 27.52
CA PRO A 14 -2.35 1.71 28.11
C PRO A 14 -3.24 2.39 27.08
N ARG A 15 -2.64 3.01 26.05
CA ARG A 15 -3.39 3.68 24.99
C ARG A 15 -4.25 2.71 24.18
N VAL A 16 -3.68 1.57 23.77
CA VAL A 16 -4.44 0.53 23.04
C VAL A 16 -5.61 0.01 23.88
N ALA A 17 -5.40 -0.23 25.17
CA ALA A 17 -6.44 -0.70 26.08
C ALA A 17 -7.56 0.34 26.25
N ALA A 18 -7.21 1.62 26.40
CA ALA A 18 -8.18 2.72 26.52
C ALA A 18 -9.04 2.86 25.26
N VAL A 19 -8.41 2.90 24.08
CA VAL A 19 -9.13 2.97 22.79
C VAL A 19 -10.04 1.76 22.60
N THR A 20 -9.52 0.56 22.89
CA THR A 20 -10.30 -0.69 22.79
C THR A 20 -11.51 -0.70 23.73
N ALA A 21 -11.34 -0.23 24.97
CA ALA A 21 -12.42 -0.18 25.95
C ALA A 21 -13.56 0.74 25.49
N VAL A 22 -13.21 1.90 24.89
CA VAL A 22 -14.19 2.82 24.31
C VAL A 22 -14.89 2.17 23.12
N LEU A 23 -14.16 1.65 22.13
CA LEU A 23 -14.76 1.04 20.94
C LEU A 23 -15.68 -0.15 21.27
N LYS A 24 -15.34 -0.96 22.29
CA LYS A 24 -16.21 -2.04 22.78
C LYS A 24 -17.55 -1.53 23.31
N ARG A 25 -17.57 -0.39 24.03
CA ARG A 25 -18.82 0.24 24.50
C ARG A 25 -19.70 0.70 23.33
N TYR A 26 -19.09 1.00 22.20
CA TYR A 26 -19.76 1.33 20.94
C TYR A 26 -20.13 0.10 20.08
N GLY A 27 -20.00 -1.11 20.63
CA GLY A 27 -20.43 -2.35 19.97
C GLY A 27 -19.45 -2.87 18.90
N LEU A 28 -18.18 -2.45 18.95
CA LEU A 28 -17.15 -2.92 18.04
C LEU A 28 -16.27 -4.00 18.68
N GLN A 29 -15.94 -5.02 17.90
CA GLN A 29 -14.85 -5.93 18.23
C GLN A 29 -13.52 -5.27 17.86
N CYS A 30 -12.53 -5.34 18.73
CA CYS A 30 -11.19 -4.85 18.43
C CYS A 30 -10.21 -6.03 18.41
N LYS A 31 -9.41 -6.11 17.35
CA LYS A 31 -8.23 -6.98 17.22
C LYS A 31 -7.08 -6.10 16.73
N GLY A 32 -5.84 -6.55 16.84
CA GLY A 32 -4.74 -5.72 16.40
C GLY A 32 -3.38 -6.21 16.81
N HIS A 33 -2.37 -5.39 16.53
CA HIS A 33 -0.98 -5.63 16.86
C HIS A 33 -0.23 -4.29 17.07
N PHE A 34 0.96 -4.39 17.64
CA PHE A 34 1.95 -3.31 17.61
C PHE A 34 2.74 -3.39 16.30
N TRP A 35 2.98 -2.25 15.68
CA TRP A 35 3.71 -2.16 14.43
C TRP A 35 5.14 -2.68 14.59
N SER A 36 5.59 -3.50 13.65
CA SER A 36 6.97 -3.96 13.56
C SER A 36 7.63 -3.30 12.36
N ASP A 37 8.47 -2.29 12.61
CA ASP A 37 9.18 -1.54 11.56
C ASP A 37 10.37 -2.34 11.00
N GLN A 38 10.05 -3.35 10.18
CA GLN A 38 11.02 -4.20 9.49
C GLN A 38 10.58 -4.38 8.02
N PRO A 39 10.59 -3.32 7.20
CA PRO A 39 10.15 -3.38 5.81
C PRO A 39 10.97 -4.38 4.98
N ASP A 40 12.27 -4.52 5.25
CA ASP A 40 13.15 -5.48 4.56
C ASP A 40 12.76 -6.95 4.80
N LYS A 41 12.12 -7.23 5.95
CA LYS A 41 11.57 -8.55 6.27
C LYS A 41 10.10 -8.68 5.93
N LEU A 42 9.51 -7.65 5.30
CA LEU A 42 8.10 -7.60 4.92
C LEU A 42 7.16 -7.87 6.12
N ALA A 43 7.53 -7.40 7.32
CA ALA A 43 6.76 -7.68 8.55
C ALA A 43 5.29 -7.21 8.47
N TRP A 44 5.02 -6.19 7.67
CA TRP A 44 3.68 -5.68 7.36
C TRP A 44 2.77 -6.73 6.68
N ARG A 45 3.32 -7.73 6.00
CA ARG A 45 2.55 -8.82 5.38
C ARG A 45 1.82 -9.68 6.41
N VAL A 46 2.49 -10.00 7.52
CA VAL A 46 1.89 -10.77 8.62
C VAL A 46 0.72 -10.00 9.23
N ALA A 47 0.88 -8.69 9.39
CA ALA A 47 -0.17 -7.80 9.86
C ALA A 47 -1.38 -7.75 8.90
N LEU A 48 -1.12 -7.68 7.59
CA LEU A 48 -2.16 -7.73 6.56
C LEU A 48 -2.93 -9.06 6.59
N GLU A 49 -2.21 -10.18 6.62
CA GLU A 49 -2.81 -11.52 6.62
C GLU A 49 -3.72 -11.71 7.83
N ALA A 50 -3.25 -11.31 9.03
CA ALA A 50 -4.05 -11.38 10.25
C ALA A 50 -5.28 -10.45 10.22
N LEU A 51 -5.17 -9.26 9.61
CA LEU A 51 -6.30 -8.35 9.40
C LEU A 51 -7.36 -8.98 8.48
N VAL A 52 -6.93 -9.57 7.37
CA VAL A 52 -7.82 -10.22 6.39
C VAL A 52 -8.48 -11.46 7.01
N GLU A 53 -7.73 -12.30 7.71
CA GLU A 53 -8.25 -13.47 8.42
C GLU A 53 -9.27 -13.07 9.51
N ALA A 54 -9.00 -11.99 10.23
CA ALA A 54 -9.91 -11.43 11.20
C ALA A 54 -11.21 -10.90 10.59
N LYS A 55 -11.31 -10.82 9.25
CA LYS A 55 -12.42 -10.23 8.50
C LYS A 55 -12.73 -8.83 9.01
N ALA A 56 -11.70 -8.05 9.30
CA ALA A 56 -11.86 -6.70 9.81
C ALA A 56 -12.71 -5.86 8.85
N ASP A 57 -13.60 -5.04 9.36
CA ASP A 57 -14.47 -4.12 8.63
C ASP A 57 -13.83 -2.73 8.45
N ALA A 58 -12.84 -2.40 9.29
CA ALA A 58 -12.05 -1.18 9.18
C ALA A 58 -10.63 -1.39 9.70
N TRP A 59 -9.69 -0.62 9.18
CA TRP A 59 -8.33 -0.53 9.69
C TRP A 59 -8.13 0.81 10.40
N LEU A 60 -7.77 0.75 11.68
CA LEU A 60 -7.45 1.90 12.51
C LEU A 60 -5.95 1.90 12.82
N VAL A 61 -5.25 2.96 12.42
CA VAL A 61 -3.85 3.18 12.79
C VAL A 61 -3.81 4.15 13.97
N LEU A 62 -3.31 3.70 15.12
CA LEU A 62 -3.00 4.59 16.23
C LEU A 62 -1.63 5.23 15.94
N VAL A 63 -1.69 6.48 15.51
CA VAL A 63 -0.51 7.20 15.06
C VAL A 63 0.22 7.77 16.26
N ASP A 64 1.54 7.61 16.25
CA ASP A 64 2.48 8.33 17.12
C ASP A 64 3.27 9.30 16.24
N GLY A 65 3.39 10.55 16.70
CA GLY A 65 3.97 11.65 15.91
C GLY A 65 5.46 11.51 15.62
N ASP A 66 6.20 10.76 16.45
CA ASP A 66 7.62 10.51 16.24
C ASP A 66 7.83 9.27 15.35
N GLU A 67 7.04 8.22 15.55
CA GLU A 67 7.10 7.01 14.73
C GLU A 67 6.76 7.28 13.26
N ILE A 68 5.72 8.09 12.99
CA ILE A 68 5.31 8.39 11.60
C ILE A 68 6.34 9.22 10.81
N LYS A 69 7.29 9.87 11.50
CA LYS A 69 8.39 10.60 10.85
C LYS A 69 9.44 9.67 10.26
N LYS A 70 9.50 8.40 10.67
CA LYS A 70 10.41 7.41 10.11
C LYS A 70 9.98 7.03 8.68
N PRO A 71 10.86 7.19 7.67
CA PRO A 71 10.54 6.81 6.30
C PRO A 71 10.16 5.33 6.16
N SER A 72 10.80 4.45 6.93
CA SER A 72 10.52 3.00 6.97
C SER A 72 9.09 2.67 7.42
N VAL A 73 8.58 3.41 8.42
CA VAL A 73 7.19 3.26 8.88
C VAL A 73 6.21 3.72 7.80
N ARG A 74 6.43 4.89 7.20
CA ARG A 74 5.56 5.39 6.10
C ARG A 74 5.58 4.43 4.91
N TYR A 75 6.77 3.92 4.58
CA TYR A 75 6.95 2.92 3.54
C TYR A 75 6.15 1.64 3.80
N GLY A 76 6.33 1.00 4.96
CA GLY A 76 5.58 -0.22 5.29
C GLY A 76 4.07 0.00 5.36
N LEU A 77 3.63 1.16 5.86
CA LEU A 77 2.21 1.55 5.86
C LEU A 77 1.65 1.71 4.43
N SER A 78 2.43 2.30 3.52
CA SER A 78 2.07 2.40 2.10
C SER A 78 1.87 1.04 1.45
N LEU A 79 2.81 0.11 1.67
CA LEU A 79 2.71 -1.24 1.11
C LEU A 79 1.52 -2.00 1.67
N MET A 80 1.31 -1.93 2.99
CA MET A 80 0.15 -2.53 3.63
C MET A 80 -1.16 -1.94 3.10
N ALA A 81 -1.23 -0.61 2.92
CA ALA A 81 -2.43 0.05 2.39
C ALA A 81 -2.74 -0.35 0.94
N ALA A 82 -1.72 -0.42 0.08
CA ALA A 82 -1.87 -0.88 -1.31
C ALA A 82 -2.38 -2.33 -1.35
N ALA A 83 -1.72 -3.24 -0.64
CA ALA A 83 -2.10 -4.64 -0.62
C ALA A 83 -3.48 -4.88 0.03
N LEU A 84 -3.82 -4.11 1.07
CA LEU A 84 -5.15 -4.16 1.68
C LEU A 84 -6.25 -3.73 0.72
N ARG A 85 -6.01 -2.68 -0.08
CA ARG A 85 -6.97 -2.21 -1.09
C ARG A 85 -7.13 -3.19 -2.24
N SER A 86 -6.07 -3.88 -2.65
CA SER A 86 -6.18 -4.99 -3.59
C SER A 86 -7.05 -6.11 -3.02
N ALA A 87 -6.77 -6.55 -1.79
CA ALA A 87 -7.46 -7.67 -1.15
C ALA A 87 -8.92 -7.38 -0.74
N ARG A 88 -9.25 -6.14 -0.36
CA ARG A 88 -10.56 -5.78 0.22
C ARG A 88 -11.34 -4.75 -0.60
N GLY A 89 -10.76 -4.25 -1.69
CA GLY A 89 -11.31 -3.20 -2.54
C GLY A 89 -10.83 -1.80 -2.16
N GLY A 90 -10.78 -0.90 -3.16
CA GLY A 90 -10.17 0.44 -3.04
C GLY A 90 -10.77 1.36 -1.96
N ASN A 91 -12.04 1.19 -1.58
CA ASN A 91 -12.69 1.96 -0.50
C ASN A 91 -12.73 1.22 0.84
N PHE A 92 -11.86 0.24 1.08
CA PHE A 92 -11.76 -0.34 2.42
C PHE A 92 -11.52 0.77 3.46
N PRO A 93 -12.32 0.86 4.55
CA PRO A 93 -12.19 1.96 5.49
C PRO A 93 -10.85 1.94 6.22
N ILE A 94 -10.05 2.99 6.01
CA ILE A 94 -8.80 3.24 6.73
C ILE A 94 -8.97 4.54 7.52
N LEU A 95 -8.64 4.50 8.81
CA LEU A 95 -8.70 5.63 9.71
C LEU A 95 -7.37 5.76 10.46
N THR A 96 -7.02 6.99 10.83
CA THR A 96 -5.88 7.30 11.69
C THR A 96 -6.37 8.00 12.94
N LEU A 97 -5.91 7.57 14.11
CA LEU A 97 -6.23 8.18 15.39
C LEU A 97 -4.94 8.73 16.01
N TRP A 98 -4.88 10.05 16.12
CA TRP A 98 -3.72 10.78 16.62
C TRP A 98 -3.94 11.22 18.05
N ASN A 99 -2.92 11.06 18.88
CA ASN A 99 -2.89 11.54 20.26
C ASN A 99 -2.61 13.05 20.37
N SER A 100 -2.14 13.67 19.28
CA SER A 100 -1.92 15.10 19.16
C SER A 100 -2.32 15.60 17.78
N VAL A 101 -2.35 16.92 17.60
CA VAL A 101 -2.49 17.50 16.25
C VAL A 101 -1.32 17.03 15.39
N PRO A 102 -1.55 16.53 14.16
CA PRO A 102 -0.49 16.12 13.25
C PRO A 102 0.50 17.27 13.02
N PRO A 103 1.80 17.03 13.22
CA PRO A 103 2.84 17.96 12.78
C PRO A 103 2.74 18.25 11.28
N ALA A 104 3.10 19.46 10.85
CA ALA A 104 3.12 19.83 9.43
C ALA A 104 4.10 18.95 8.60
N ASP A 105 5.15 18.43 9.24
CA ASP A 105 6.18 17.54 8.68
C ASP A 105 5.87 16.05 8.85
N ALA A 106 4.79 15.69 9.56
CA ALA A 106 4.39 14.30 9.81
C ALA A 106 3.27 13.87 8.87
N ALA A 107 3.48 14.06 7.57
CA ALA A 107 2.49 13.69 6.56
C ALA A 107 2.30 12.17 6.52
N LEU A 108 1.05 11.74 6.44
CA LEU A 108 0.75 10.37 6.02
C LEU A 108 1.29 10.17 4.60
N PRO A 109 1.80 8.97 4.28
CA PRO A 109 2.21 8.70 2.90
C PRO A 109 1.02 8.88 1.95
N PRO A 110 1.23 9.22 0.67
CA PRO A 110 0.13 9.49 -0.27
C PRO A 110 -0.86 8.33 -0.42
N LEU A 111 -0.41 7.09 -0.29
CA LEU A 111 -1.30 5.93 -0.27
C LEU A 111 -2.23 5.89 0.97
N LEU A 112 -2.00 6.67 2.00
CA LEU A 112 -2.90 6.87 3.13
C LEU A 112 -3.60 8.23 3.12
N ALA A 113 -3.48 9.04 2.06
CA ALA A 113 -4.08 10.38 1.99
C ALA A 113 -5.60 10.40 2.16
N GLN A 114 -6.28 9.32 1.77
CA GLN A 114 -7.74 9.16 1.93
C GLN A 114 -8.15 8.58 3.29
N ALA A 115 -7.20 8.28 4.17
CA ALA A 115 -7.53 7.79 5.50
C ALA A 115 -8.19 8.90 6.32
N GLU A 116 -9.28 8.59 7.02
CA GLU A 116 -9.94 9.60 7.86
C GLU A 116 -9.06 9.92 9.06
N LEU A 117 -8.75 11.20 9.24
CA LEU A 117 -7.97 11.70 10.36
C LEU A 117 -8.87 12.00 11.56
N LEU A 118 -8.57 11.34 12.68
CA LEU A 118 -9.25 11.50 13.96
C LEU A 118 -8.25 11.95 15.03
N LEU A 119 -8.73 12.74 15.99
CA LEU A 119 -7.96 13.16 17.15
C LEU A 119 -8.58 12.57 18.42
N GLU A 120 -7.75 12.04 19.32
CA GLU A 120 -8.20 11.51 20.61
C GLU A 120 -8.80 12.59 21.52
N SER A 121 -8.35 13.84 21.36
CA SER A 121 -8.90 15.00 22.06
C SER A 121 -10.34 15.34 21.64
N GLY A 122 -10.82 14.82 20.52
CA GLY A 122 -12.18 15.07 20.03
C GLY A 122 -13.19 14.03 20.53
N ALA A 123 -14.35 14.46 21.03
CA ALA A 123 -15.35 13.53 21.57
C ALA A 123 -16.01 12.59 20.53
N THR A 124 -15.87 12.87 19.22
CA THR A 124 -16.65 12.19 18.16
C THR A 124 -15.92 11.03 17.49
N TRP A 125 -14.64 10.80 17.80
CA TRP A 125 -13.84 9.76 17.13
C TRP A 125 -14.46 8.34 17.24
N PRO A 126 -15.08 7.91 18.36
CA PRO A 126 -15.62 6.55 18.44
C PRO A 126 -16.80 6.35 17.48
N ALA A 127 -17.71 7.34 17.43
CA ALA A 127 -18.89 7.30 16.57
C ALA A 127 -18.51 7.29 15.08
N LYS A 128 -17.46 8.04 14.70
CA LYS A 128 -16.93 8.04 13.34
C LYS A 128 -16.36 6.69 12.93
N ILE A 129 -15.60 6.03 13.82
CA ILE A 129 -15.08 4.67 13.56
C ILE A 129 -16.24 3.68 13.39
N VAL A 130 -17.28 3.74 14.23
CA VAL A 130 -18.48 2.91 14.09
C VAL A 130 -19.15 3.14 12.74
N ALA A 131 -19.36 4.40 12.36
CA ALA A 131 -19.97 4.75 11.08
C ALA A 131 -19.17 4.14 9.93
N LYS A 132 -17.85 4.35 9.90
CA LYS A 132 -16.96 3.83 8.84
C LYS A 132 -16.92 2.31 8.79
N ALA A 133 -16.89 1.60 9.91
CA ALA A 133 -16.94 0.13 9.94
C ALA A 133 -18.26 -0.43 9.40
N ASN A 134 -19.33 0.37 9.37
CA ASN A 134 -20.62 -0.02 8.79
C ASN A 134 -20.80 0.42 7.33
N VAL A 135 -19.88 1.22 6.78
CA VAL A 135 -19.92 1.58 5.35
C VAL A 135 -19.60 0.33 4.52
N PRO A 136 -20.47 -0.08 3.58
CA PRO A 136 -20.14 -1.14 2.65
C PRO A 136 -18.94 -0.73 1.80
N ALA A 137 -17.95 -1.62 1.66
CA ALA A 137 -16.87 -1.41 0.72
C ALA A 137 -17.45 -1.34 -0.71
N ARG A 138 -17.30 -0.19 -1.37
CA ARG A 138 -17.62 -0.02 -2.79
C ARG A 138 -16.33 0.00 -3.58
N ALA A 139 -16.30 -0.54 -4.80
CA ALA A 139 -15.16 -0.29 -5.67
C ALA A 139 -15.06 1.22 -5.96
N ALA A 140 -13.89 1.81 -5.70
CA ALA A 140 -13.56 3.13 -6.23
C ALA A 140 -13.19 2.97 -7.72
N PRO A 141 -13.50 3.95 -8.57
CA PRO A 141 -12.89 3.99 -9.89
C PRO A 141 -11.37 4.11 -9.70
N ALA A 142 -10.64 3.17 -10.28
CA ALA A 142 -9.19 3.17 -10.34
C ALA A 142 -8.80 3.02 -11.81
N GLU A 143 -7.74 3.71 -12.22
CA GLU A 143 -7.25 3.66 -13.60
C GLU A 143 -6.37 2.42 -13.82
N PHE A 144 -5.64 2.02 -12.78
CA PHE A 144 -4.79 0.84 -12.74
C PHE A 144 -5.05 -0.01 -11.48
N ARG A 145 -4.69 -1.28 -11.57
CA ARG A 145 -4.52 -2.20 -10.44
C ARG A 145 -3.12 -2.01 -9.88
N LEU A 146 -3.01 -2.03 -8.55
CA LEU A 146 -1.75 -2.07 -7.82
C LEU A 146 -1.90 -3.02 -6.65
N ASP A 147 -0.99 -3.99 -6.54
CA ASP A 147 -0.85 -4.87 -5.38
C ASP A 147 0.63 -5.04 -5.01
N ILE A 148 0.87 -5.34 -3.73
CA ILE A 148 2.19 -5.67 -3.21
C ILE A 148 2.17 -7.12 -2.71
N LEU A 149 2.87 -7.97 -3.45
CA LEU A 149 3.02 -9.38 -3.18
C LEU A 149 4.39 -9.68 -2.57
N GLY A 150 4.50 -10.88 -2.01
CA GLY A 150 5.77 -11.43 -1.55
C GLY A 150 5.81 -11.78 -0.07
N ASN A 151 6.98 -12.27 0.33
CA ASN A 151 7.34 -12.64 1.69
C ASN A 151 8.88 -12.61 1.80
N GLU A 152 9.41 -12.83 2.99
CA GLU A 152 10.86 -12.77 3.25
C GLU A 152 11.70 -13.66 2.31
N ARG A 153 11.15 -14.80 1.83
CA ARG A 153 11.85 -15.72 0.92
C ARG A 153 11.80 -15.29 -0.53
N LEU A 154 10.66 -14.78 -0.99
CA LEU A 154 10.42 -14.41 -2.39
C LEU A 154 10.84 -12.97 -2.70
N GLY A 155 11.03 -12.15 -1.66
CA GLY A 155 11.25 -10.71 -1.77
C GLY A 155 9.96 -9.94 -2.01
N GLN A 156 10.10 -8.64 -2.24
CA GLN A 156 9.00 -7.72 -2.49
C GLN A 156 8.68 -7.60 -3.96
N TRP A 157 7.40 -7.75 -4.31
CA TRP A 157 6.92 -7.68 -5.68
C TRP A 157 5.80 -6.66 -5.81
N PHE A 158 5.93 -5.78 -6.79
CA PHE A 158 4.86 -4.90 -7.23
C PHE A 158 4.12 -5.57 -8.38
N GLU A 159 2.81 -5.69 -8.25
CA GLU A 159 1.90 -6.11 -9.32
C GLU A 159 1.15 -4.89 -9.84
N ILE A 160 1.16 -4.68 -11.16
CA ILE A 160 0.41 -3.62 -11.83
C ILE A 160 -0.30 -4.13 -13.10
N GLY A 161 -1.40 -3.47 -13.48
CA GLY A 161 -2.10 -3.74 -14.72
C GLY A 161 -3.30 -2.81 -14.95
N PRO A 162 -3.88 -2.76 -16.15
CA PRO A 162 -5.01 -1.86 -16.45
C PRO A 162 -6.30 -2.36 -15.81
N VAL A 163 -7.11 -1.49 -15.17
CA VAL A 163 -8.45 -1.91 -14.70
C VAL A 163 -9.39 -2.23 -15.87
N ALA A 164 -9.23 -1.52 -16.99
CA ALA A 164 -10.00 -1.72 -18.22
C ALA A 164 -9.09 -1.61 -19.45
N GLY A 165 -9.41 -2.33 -20.52
CA GLY A 165 -8.60 -2.39 -21.73
C GLY A 165 -7.35 -3.26 -21.58
N ALA A 166 -6.33 -2.95 -22.36
CA ALA A 166 -5.04 -3.63 -22.35
C ALA A 166 -3.89 -2.63 -22.53
N TRP A 167 -2.73 -2.95 -21.97
CA TRP A 167 -1.48 -2.23 -22.21
C TRP A 167 -0.61 -3.04 -23.18
N SER A 168 -0.15 -2.40 -24.26
CA SER A 168 0.75 -3.01 -25.26
C SER A 168 2.20 -2.91 -24.80
N GLY A 169 2.55 -3.64 -23.75
CA GLY A 169 3.83 -3.52 -23.06
C GLY A 169 3.74 -2.64 -21.82
N VAL A 170 4.76 -2.74 -20.97
CA VAL A 170 4.84 -2.05 -19.69
C VAL A 170 6.25 -1.53 -19.49
N VAL A 171 6.36 -0.29 -19.02
CA VAL A 171 7.56 0.28 -18.43
C VAL A 171 7.31 0.41 -16.93
N PHE A 172 8.24 -0.07 -16.11
CA PHE A 172 8.19 0.05 -14.65
C PHE A 172 9.51 0.59 -14.12
N GLY A 173 9.44 1.66 -13.32
CA GLY A 173 10.58 2.36 -12.78
C GLY A 173 10.53 2.49 -11.26
N VAL A 174 11.71 2.58 -10.66
CA VAL A 174 11.89 2.87 -9.22
C VAL A 174 12.84 4.05 -9.04
N THR A 175 12.65 4.79 -7.94
CA THR A 175 13.55 5.86 -7.50
C THR A 175 13.79 5.78 -6.00
N GLY A 176 14.95 6.24 -5.53
CA GLY A 176 15.38 6.18 -4.13
C GLY A 176 16.83 5.71 -3.97
N ALA A 177 17.35 5.77 -2.75
CA ALA A 177 18.68 5.27 -2.41
C ALA A 177 18.70 3.74 -2.32
N ASP A 178 19.72 3.10 -2.89
CA ASP A 178 19.97 1.65 -2.81
C ASP A 178 18.79 0.76 -3.26
N VAL A 179 17.97 1.26 -4.20
CA VAL A 179 16.83 0.52 -4.75
C VAL A 179 17.19 -0.07 -6.10
N GLN A 180 16.72 -1.28 -6.36
CA GLN A 180 16.92 -1.93 -7.65
C GLN A 180 15.75 -2.83 -8.01
N ILE A 181 15.32 -2.75 -9.27
CA ILE A 181 14.56 -3.83 -9.89
C ILE A 181 15.55 -4.95 -10.18
N ASN A 182 15.21 -6.17 -9.82
CA ASN A 182 16.09 -7.33 -10.03
C ASN A 182 15.38 -8.55 -10.60
N PHE A 183 14.11 -8.41 -10.94
CA PHE A 183 13.33 -9.37 -11.71
C PHE A 183 12.08 -8.69 -12.25
N GLN A 184 11.62 -9.13 -13.42
CA GLN A 184 10.31 -8.78 -13.94
C GLN A 184 9.61 -10.00 -14.53
N ALA A 185 8.29 -10.03 -14.47
CA ALA A 185 7.46 -11.11 -14.96
C ALA A 185 6.14 -10.58 -15.52
N VAL A 186 5.52 -11.34 -16.42
CA VAL A 186 4.14 -11.12 -16.87
C VAL A 186 3.39 -12.44 -16.73
N GLY A 187 2.20 -12.39 -16.16
CA GLY A 187 1.40 -13.58 -15.92
C GLY A 187 0.03 -13.28 -15.34
N PRO A 188 -0.70 -14.31 -14.85
CA PRO A 188 -2.03 -14.15 -14.28
C PRO A 188 -2.03 -13.16 -13.10
N LYS A 189 -3.04 -12.29 -13.03
CA LYS A 189 -3.17 -11.32 -11.92
C LYS A 189 -3.38 -12.00 -10.56
N GLY A 190 -2.97 -11.35 -9.48
CA GLY A 190 -3.24 -11.72 -8.09
C GLY A 190 -2.34 -12.80 -7.50
N ALA A 191 -1.39 -13.34 -8.26
CA ALA A 191 -0.40 -14.28 -7.77
C ALA A 191 0.91 -14.16 -8.56
N LEU A 192 2.04 -14.45 -7.91
CA LEU A 192 3.33 -14.49 -8.60
C LEU A 192 3.31 -15.63 -9.63
N PRO A 193 3.70 -15.38 -10.89
CA PRO A 193 3.63 -16.38 -11.93
C PRO A 193 4.71 -17.46 -11.77
N ASP A 194 4.31 -18.73 -11.89
CA ASP A 194 5.25 -19.87 -11.89
C ASP A 194 6.16 -19.88 -13.13
N LYS A 195 5.67 -19.33 -14.25
CA LYS A 195 6.38 -19.20 -15.53
C LYS A 195 6.03 -17.88 -16.19
N THR A 196 7.01 -17.27 -16.84
CA THR A 196 6.85 -16.03 -17.60
C THR A 196 7.65 -16.11 -18.90
N SER A 197 7.15 -15.49 -19.96
CA SER A 197 7.88 -15.25 -21.19
C SER A 197 7.92 -13.75 -21.42
N LEU A 198 9.11 -13.16 -21.47
CA LEU A 198 9.26 -11.70 -21.60
C LEU A 198 9.55 -11.33 -23.05
N GLU A 199 8.69 -10.53 -23.65
CA GLU A 199 8.86 -10.05 -25.01
C GLU A 199 9.67 -8.75 -24.99
N PHE A 200 10.79 -8.73 -25.71
CA PHE A 200 11.66 -7.56 -25.87
C PHE A 200 12.03 -6.89 -24.52
N ALA A 201 12.45 -7.71 -23.55
CA ALA A 201 12.81 -7.24 -22.22
C ALA A 201 13.99 -6.25 -22.27
N GLN A 202 13.84 -5.12 -21.57
CA GLN A 202 14.85 -4.10 -21.38
C GLN A 202 15.06 -3.87 -19.88
N GLU A 203 16.30 -3.62 -19.50
CA GLU A 203 16.70 -3.42 -18.10
C GLU A 203 17.58 -2.18 -17.97
N GLY A 204 17.50 -1.51 -16.82
CA GLY A 204 18.40 -0.41 -16.46
C GLY A 204 18.22 0.90 -17.23
N MET A 205 17.06 1.10 -17.88
CA MET A 205 16.75 2.35 -18.57
C MET A 205 16.70 3.51 -17.59
N GLN A 206 17.15 4.69 -18.01
CA GLN A 206 17.05 5.91 -17.22
C GLN A 206 15.91 6.75 -17.76
N ILE A 207 14.93 7.04 -16.91
CA ILE A 207 13.76 7.86 -17.26
C ILE A 207 13.71 9.05 -16.30
N LYS A 208 13.52 10.25 -16.85
CA LYS A 208 13.39 11.47 -16.05
C LYS A 208 11.97 11.99 -16.10
N VAL A 209 11.28 12.04 -14.96
CA VAL A 209 9.92 12.57 -14.84
C VAL A 209 9.85 13.55 -13.69
N GLY A 210 9.28 14.74 -13.93
CA GLY A 210 9.13 15.77 -12.90
C GLY A 210 10.45 16.20 -12.25
N GLY A 211 11.57 16.10 -12.98
CA GLY A 211 12.92 16.41 -12.47
C GLY A 211 13.57 15.31 -11.63
N ARG A 212 12.94 14.14 -11.46
CA ARG A 212 13.51 12.98 -10.76
C ARG A 212 13.91 11.89 -11.73
N ASP A 213 15.02 11.22 -11.41
CA ASP A 213 15.54 10.10 -12.18
C ASP A 213 14.97 8.78 -11.64
N PHE A 214 14.49 7.94 -12.55
CA PHE A 214 13.99 6.60 -12.30
C PHE A 214 14.86 5.60 -13.08
N THR A 215 15.22 4.51 -12.41
CA THR A 215 15.77 3.34 -13.10
C THR A 215 14.62 2.40 -13.44
N ALA A 216 14.41 2.13 -14.73
CA ALA A 216 13.26 1.43 -15.25
C ALA A 216 13.61 0.20 -16.09
N TRP A 217 12.75 -0.79 -16.01
CA TRP A 217 12.75 -1.98 -16.83
C TRP A 217 11.48 -1.98 -17.69
N ALA A 218 11.52 -2.66 -18.82
CA ALA A 218 10.38 -2.72 -19.72
C ALA A 218 10.25 -4.05 -20.44
N VAL A 219 9.02 -4.33 -20.88
CA VAL A 219 8.64 -5.46 -21.73
C VAL A 219 7.56 -5.02 -22.71
N ARG A 220 7.41 -5.74 -23.82
CA ARG A 220 6.37 -5.51 -24.83
C ARG A 220 5.19 -6.48 -24.75
N ASN A 221 5.15 -7.34 -23.75
CA ASN A 221 4.01 -8.23 -23.52
C ASN A 221 2.71 -7.44 -23.36
N GLU A 222 1.64 -7.91 -23.99
CA GLU A 222 0.30 -7.38 -23.73
C GLU A 222 -0.16 -7.72 -22.30
N VAL A 223 -0.66 -6.73 -21.57
CA VAL A 223 -1.22 -6.89 -20.22
C VAL A 223 -2.67 -6.44 -20.22
N GLY A 224 -3.59 -7.39 -20.16
CA GLY A 224 -5.05 -7.15 -20.20
C GLY A 224 -5.77 -7.30 -18.86
N ALA A 225 -7.06 -7.65 -18.93
CA ALA A 225 -7.91 -7.79 -17.74
C ALA A 225 -7.51 -8.93 -16.79
N ASP A 226 -6.90 -10.00 -17.31
CA ASP A 226 -6.57 -11.22 -16.57
C ASP A 226 -5.07 -11.42 -16.32
N ALA A 227 -4.25 -10.51 -16.86
CA ALA A 227 -2.81 -10.52 -16.69
C ALA A 227 -2.35 -9.26 -15.94
N SER A 228 -1.19 -9.37 -15.30
CA SER A 228 -0.49 -8.26 -14.67
C SER A 228 1.00 -8.34 -15.01
N TYR A 229 1.66 -7.18 -14.96
CA TYR A 229 3.10 -7.07 -14.90
C TYR A 229 3.54 -7.10 -13.44
N PHE A 230 4.66 -7.79 -13.18
CA PHE A 230 5.25 -7.96 -11.87
C PHE A 230 6.70 -7.49 -11.89
N ALA A 231 7.10 -6.67 -10.93
CA ALA A 231 8.50 -6.31 -10.71
C ALA A 231 8.93 -6.66 -9.30
N ARG A 232 10.03 -7.42 -9.17
CA ARG A 232 10.69 -7.64 -7.89
C ARG A 232 11.66 -6.51 -7.63
N VAL A 233 11.51 -5.88 -6.47
CA VAL A 233 12.31 -4.73 -6.07
C VAL A 233 13.04 -5.05 -4.77
N LYS A 234 14.32 -4.71 -4.72
CA LYS A 234 15.10 -4.65 -3.48
C LYS A 234 15.18 -3.20 -2.99
N GLY A 235 15.30 -3.04 -1.68
CA GLY A 235 15.31 -1.75 -1.01
C GLY A 235 13.91 -1.19 -0.80
N SER A 236 13.86 0.07 -0.34
CA SER A 236 12.61 0.79 -0.05
C SER A 236 12.47 1.99 -0.99
N PRO A 237 11.96 1.80 -2.24
CA PRO A 237 11.78 2.91 -3.18
C PRO A 237 10.91 4.02 -2.60
N GLU A 238 11.29 5.26 -2.87
CA GLU A 238 10.50 6.45 -2.52
C GLU A 238 9.24 6.52 -3.38
N ALA A 239 9.35 6.11 -4.65
CA ALA A 239 8.23 6.00 -5.57
C ALA A 239 8.47 4.90 -6.61
N ILE A 240 7.36 4.42 -7.17
CA ILE A 240 7.33 3.63 -8.40
C ILE A 240 6.72 4.48 -9.51
N LEU A 241 7.18 4.22 -10.73
CA LEU A 241 6.64 4.77 -11.96
C LEU A 241 6.18 3.63 -12.83
N PHE A 242 5.06 3.78 -13.53
CA PHE A 242 4.72 2.87 -14.61
C PHE A 242 3.90 3.54 -15.70
N MET A 243 3.96 2.97 -16.89
CA MET A 243 3.20 3.39 -18.05
C MET A 243 3.12 2.26 -19.07
N PRO A 244 2.13 2.29 -19.97
CA PRO A 244 2.17 1.47 -21.17
C PRO A 244 3.47 1.72 -21.95
N TYR A 245 4.01 0.69 -22.59
CA TYR A 245 5.14 0.88 -23.49
C TYR A 245 4.68 1.69 -24.71
N ALA A 246 5.36 2.80 -24.99
CA ALA A 246 5.15 3.62 -26.18
C ALA A 246 6.48 3.85 -26.88
N GLU A 247 6.48 3.81 -28.22
CA GLU A 247 7.66 4.18 -29.02
C GLU A 247 7.84 5.71 -29.11
N GLU A 248 6.78 6.47 -28.81
CA GLU A 248 6.79 7.94 -28.77
C GLU A 248 7.03 8.47 -27.34
N SER A 249 7.75 9.59 -27.22
CA SER A 249 8.29 10.12 -25.96
C SER A 249 7.28 10.80 -25.02
N ASP A 250 5.98 10.81 -25.34
CA ASP A 250 4.95 11.61 -24.65
C ASP A 250 3.85 10.77 -23.97
N ALA A 251 4.10 9.49 -23.69
CA ALA A 251 3.14 8.68 -22.93
C ALA A 251 2.99 9.20 -21.48
N PRO A 252 1.75 9.41 -20.99
CA PRO A 252 1.53 9.80 -19.59
C PRO A 252 1.99 8.66 -18.67
N ALA A 253 2.77 9.02 -17.65
CA ALA A 253 3.26 8.08 -16.66
C ALA A 253 2.56 8.27 -15.32
N ASP A 254 2.15 7.15 -14.72
CA ASP A 254 1.64 7.11 -13.36
C ASP A 254 2.81 7.02 -12.38
N ILE A 255 2.78 7.86 -11.35
CA ILE A 255 3.75 7.84 -10.25
C ILE A 255 3.01 7.58 -8.94
N VAL A 256 3.44 6.54 -8.22
CA VAL A 256 2.93 6.21 -6.89
C VAL A 256 4.04 6.42 -5.87
N TRP A 257 3.86 7.42 -5.01
CA TRP A 257 4.72 7.73 -3.88
C TRP A 257 4.46 6.79 -2.70
N LEU A 258 5.54 6.26 -2.13
CA LEU A 258 5.50 5.25 -1.07
C LEU A 258 5.98 5.81 0.29
N THR A 259 6.62 6.97 0.33
CA THR A 259 7.14 7.61 1.55
C THR A 259 6.79 9.08 1.65
#